data_AF-A0A356L7W2-F1
#
_entry.id   AF-A0A356L7W2-F1
#
_cell.length_a   1.000
_cell.length_b   1.000
_cell.length_c   1.000
_cell.angle_alpha   90.00
_cell.angle_beta   90.00
_cell.angle_gamma   90.00
#
_symmetry.space_group_name_H-M   'P 1'
#
loop_
_entity.id
_entity.type
_entity.pdbx_description
1 polymer ?
#
loop_
_entity_poly.entity_id
_entity_poly.type
_entity_poly.pdbx_seq_one_letter_code
_entity_poly.pdbx_strand_id
1 'polypeptide(L)'
;MATRDAEFTARFAMPDTASGGVATLAAVSEFSHAMFDFWTRDKFAVAFRHMMTVEQYKSPRMRRIYHQYFCAGPVEYMAGIFTAVMGDADAAWGRAAAFFGIMRMGYDLYDNANGKSAVAAQIHTQIDNFIQGVQNEIH
;
A
#
# COMPACT_ATOMS: atom_id res chain seq x y z
N MET A 1 -1.92 15.97 2.74
CA MET A 1 -1.65 14.61 2.27
C MET A 1 -1.06 14.62 0.87
N ALA A 2 -1.72 15.24 -0.12
CA ALA A 2 -1.21 15.38 -1.49
C ALA A 2 0.27 15.82 -1.63
N THR A 3 0.75 16.78 -0.84
CA THR A 3 2.18 17.20 -0.87
C THR A 3 3.14 16.11 -0.40
N ARG A 4 2.73 15.30 0.60
CA ARG A 4 3.54 14.17 1.09
C ARG A 4 3.44 12.98 0.15
N ASP A 5 2.28 12.73 -0.43
CA ASP A 5 2.10 11.66 -1.42
C ASP A 5 3.05 11.87 -2.61
N ALA A 6 3.15 13.12 -3.12
CA ALA A 6 4.09 13.48 -4.18
C ALA A 6 5.57 13.34 -3.77
N GLU A 7 5.91 13.63 -2.51
CA GLU A 7 7.26 13.47 -1.96
C GLU A 7 7.66 11.98 -1.91
N PHE A 8 6.75 11.10 -1.48
CA PHE A 8 6.98 9.65 -1.47
C PHE A 8 7.13 9.09 -2.89
N THR A 9 6.26 9.47 -3.83
CA THR A 9 6.35 9.04 -5.22
C THR A 9 7.70 9.41 -5.84
N ALA A 10 8.13 10.66 -5.66
CA ALA A 10 9.40 11.14 -6.18
C ALA A 10 10.61 10.44 -5.52
N ARG A 11 10.55 10.22 -4.19
CA ARG A 11 11.64 9.60 -3.43
C ARG A 11 11.94 8.16 -3.86
N PHE A 12 10.90 7.39 -4.18
CA PHE A 12 11.03 5.96 -4.48
C PHE A 12 10.91 5.64 -5.97
N ALA A 13 10.93 6.65 -6.85
CA ALA A 13 10.75 6.48 -8.30
C ALA A 13 9.49 5.67 -8.67
N MET A 14 8.46 5.78 -7.86
CA MET A 14 7.18 5.13 -8.10
C MET A 14 6.43 5.91 -9.17
N PRO A 15 5.70 5.26 -10.10
CA PRO A 15 4.99 5.99 -11.13
C PRO A 15 3.89 6.85 -10.54
N ASP A 16 3.73 8.05 -11.07
CA ASP A 16 2.45 8.73 -10.93
C ASP A 16 1.47 8.00 -11.86
N THR A 17 0.24 7.80 -11.41
CA THR A 17 -0.87 7.35 -12.26
C THR A 17 -0.99 8.14 -13.57
N ALA A 18 -0.47 9.37 -13.61
CA ALA A 18 -0.42 10.22 -14.81
C ALA A 18 0.85 10.08 -15.69
N SER A 19 1.97 9.53 -15.18
CA SER A 19 3.28 9.63 -15.85
C SER A 19 3.77 8.37 -16.56
N GLY A 20 3.05 7.24 -16.44
CA GLY A 20 3.33 6.02 -17.21
C GLY A 20 4.71 5.37 -16.97
N GLY A 21 5.37 5.70 -15.86
CA GLY A 21 6.64 5.09 -15.47
C GLY A 21 6.49 3.62 -15.05
N VAL A 22 7.58 2.85 -15.15
CA VAL A 22 7.64 1.48 -14.62
C VAL A 22 8.46 1.51 -13.33
N ALA A 23 7.83 1.15 -12.21
CA ALA A 23 8.56 0.90 -10.96
C ALA A 23 9.28 -0.45 -11.02
N THR A 24 10.48 -0.52 -10.46
CA THR A 24 11.13 -1.81 -10.21
C THR A 24 10.48 -2.49 -9.01
N LEU A 25 10.46 -3.83 -8.98
CA LEU A 25 9.93 -4.57 -7.84
C LEU A 25 10.67 -4.24 -6.52
N ALA A 26 11.97 -3.94 -6.58
CA ALA A 26 12.73 -3.44 -5.43
C ALA A 26 12.18 -2.10 -4.91
N ALA A 27 11.90 -1.14 -5.81
CA ALA A 27 11.31 0.14 -5.45
C ALA A 27 9.90 -0.03 -4.83
N VAL A 28 9.11 -0.99 -5.33
CA VAL A 28 7.81 -1.33 -4.75
C VAL A 28 7.96 -1.82 -3.30
N SER A 29 8.96 -2.66 -3.02
CA SER A 29 9.20 -3.14 -1.65
C SER A 29 9.59 -1.99 -0.71
N GLU A 30 10.59 -1.20 -1.09
CA GLU A 30 11.08 -0.06 -0.29
C GLU A 30 9.99 0.98 -0.03
N PHE A 31 9.24 1.33 -1.07
CA PHE A 31 8.09 2.22 -0.97
C PHE A 31 7.05 1.67 0.00
N SER A 32 6.74 0.37 -0.09
CA SER A 32 5.70 -0.26 0.74
C SER A 32 6.12 -0.34 2.20
N HIS A 33 7.40 -0.60 2.52
CA HIS A 33 7.91 -0.48 3.89
C HIS A 33 7.72 0.94 4.42
N ALA A 34 8.11 1.94 3.64
CA ALA A 34 8.02 3.34 4.04
C ALA A 34 6.55 3.78 4.25
N MET A 35 5.64 3.31 3.39
CA MET A 35 4.20 3.54 3.53
C MET A 35 3.62 2.83 4.74
N PHE A 36 4.09 1.62 5.06
CA PHE A 36 3.65 0.89 6.25
C PHE A 36 4.02 1.67 7.50
N ASP A 37 5.28 2.08 7.59
CA ASP A 37 5.79 2.86 8.72
C ASP A 37 5.11 4.23 8.83
N PHE A 38 4.85 4.90 7.71
CA PHE A 38 4.12 6.16 7.71
C PHE A 38 2.71 6.00 8.32
N TRP A 39 1.93 5.04 7.82
CA TRP A 39 0.54 4.83 8.26
C TRP A 39 0.37 4.27 9.67
N THR A 40 1.46 3.82 10.29
CA THR A 40 1.48 3.22 11.64
C THR A 40 2.21 4.07 12.67
N ARG A 41 3.16 4.92 12.27
CA ARG A 41 4.02 5.69 13.20
C ARG A 41 3.83 7.20 13.10
N ASP A 42 3.47 7.75 11.95
CA ASP A 42 3.21 9.20 11.83
C ASP A 42 1.91 9.55 12.56
N LYS A 43 1.99 10.49 13.51
CA LYS A 43 0.86 10.85 14.38
C LYS A 43 -0.35 11.36 13.59
N PHE A 44 -0.12 12.12 12.53
CA PHE A 44 -1.20 12.65 11.70
C PHE A 44 -1.82 11.54 10.85
N ALA A 45 -0.98 10.72 10.19
CA ALA A 45 -1.44 9.62 9.34
C ALA A 45 -2.28 8.60 10.13
N VAL A 46 -1.81 8.22 11.33
CA VAL A 46 -2.54 7.32 12.24
C VAL A 46 -3.89 7.91 12.62
N ALA A 47 -3.91 9.15 13.11
CA ALA A 47 -5.16 9.82 13.50
C ALA A 47 -6.14 9.96 12.33
N PHE A 48 -5.62 10.29 11.14
CA PHE A 48 -6.42 10.39 9.92
C PHE A 48 -7.01 9.02 9.54
N ARG A 49 -6.23 7.94 9.57
CA ARG A 49 -6.70 6.57 9.27
C ARG A 49 -7.77 6.11 10.26
N HIS A 50 -7.59 6.37 11.55
CA HIS A 50 -8.58 6.04 12.59
C HIS A 50 -9.88 6.83 12.40
N MET A 51 -9.78 8.14 12.21
CA MET A 51 -10.93 9.00 11.91
C MET A 51 -11.67 8.47 10.69
N MET A 52 -10.98 8.27 9.56
CA MET A 52 -11.60 7.82 8.32
C MET A 52 -12.28 6.44 8.45
N THR A 53 -11.73 5.54 9.27
CA THR A 53 -12.34 4.23 9.55
C THR A 53 -13.72 4.35 10.21
N VAL A 54 -13.96 5.38 11.01
CA VAL A 54 -15.27 5.66 11.61
C VAL A 54 -16.15 6.46 10.63
N GLU A 55 -15.59 7.50 10.01
CA GLU A 55 -16.33 8.41 9.13
C GLU A 55 -16.91 7.73 7.89
N GLN A 56 -16.30 6.64 7.40
CA GLN A 56 -16.76 5.93 6.19
C GLN A 56 -18.22 5.48 6.25
N TYR A 57 -18.77 5.27 7.45
CA TYR A 57 -20.15 4.81 7.62
C TYR A 57 -21.18 5.95 7.66
N LYS A 58 -20.75 7.21 7.75
CA LYS A 58 -21.66 8.37 7.90
C LYS A 58 -22.32 8.82 6.60
N SER A 59 -21.68 8.64 5.46
CA SER A 59 -22.26 8.99 4.16
C SER A 59 -21.59 8.27 2.98
N PRO A 60 -22.27 8.17 1.83
CA PRO A 60 -21.66 7.65 0.60
C PRO A 60 -20.40 8.41 0.18
N ARG A 61 -20.34 9.73 0.43
CA ARG A 61 -19.16 10.55 0.13
C ARG A 61 -17.96 10.13 0.98
N MET A 62 -18.15 9.96 2.29
CA MET A 62 -17.05 9.54 3.17
C MET A 62 -16.60 8.11 2.89
N ARG A 63 -17.53 7.20 2.55
CA ARG A 63 -17.20 5.86 2.08
C ARG A 63 -16.28 5.91 0.85
N ARG A 64 -16.59 6.74 -0.15
CA ARG A 64 -15.74 6.87 -1.35
C ARG A 64 -14.33 7.37 -1.00
N ILE A 65 -14.20 8.38 -0.14
CA ILE A 65 -12.90 8.91 0.28
C ILE A 65 -12.11 7.83 1.04
N TYR A 66 -12.75 7.09 1.95
CA TYR A 66 -12.11 5.98 2.65
C TYR A 66 -11.58 4.93 1.67
N HIS A 67 -12.43 4.48 0.74
CA HIS A 67 -12.04 3.47 -0.24
C HIS A 67 -10.92 3.96 -1.17
N GLN A 68 -10.94 5.24 -1.56
CA GLN A 68 -9.88 5.82 -2.40
C GLN A 68 -8.52 5.81 -1.70
N TYR A 69 -8.47 6.01 -0.38
CA TYR A 69 -7.20 6.02 0.36
C TYR A 69 -6.78 4.65 0.91
N PHE A 70 -7.73 3.78 1.25
CA PHE A 70 -7.47 2.58 2.07
C PHE A 70 -8.05 1.28 1.52
N CYS A 71 -8.64 1.27 0.32
CA CYS A 71 -9.07 0.04 -0.35
C CYS A 71 -8.82 0.10 -1.87
N ALA A 72 -9.79 0.62 -2.63
CA ALA A 72 -9.80 0.57 -4.09
C ALA A 72 -8.60 1.29 -4.70
N GLY A 73 -8.30 2.51 -4.25
CA GLY A 73 -7.20 3.30 -4.83
C GLY A 73 -5.83 2.62 -4.73
N PRO A 74 -5.38 2.18 -3.55
CA PRO A 74 -4.11 1.46 -3.42
C PRO A 74 -4.05 0.15 -4.21
N VAL A 75 -5.16 -0.60 -4.28
CA VAL A 75 -5.23 -1.85 -5.06
C VAL A 75 -5.12 -1.55 -6.56
N GLU A 76 -5.88 -0.58 -7.07
CA GLU A 76 -5.83 -0.16 -8.47
C GLU A 76 -4.44 0.34 -8.85
N TYR A 77 -3.79 1.11 -7.97
CA TYR A 77 -2.43 1.58 -8.16
C TYR A 77 -1.42 0.44 -8.29
N MET A 78 -1.43 -0.50 -7.35
CA MET A 78 -0.53 -1.66 -7.39
C MET A 78 -0.85 -2.61 -8.55
N ALA A 79 -2.12 -2.73 -8.94
CA ALA A 79 -2.52 -3.51 -10.10
C ALA A 79 -1.94 -2.93 -11.40
N GLY A 80 -1.91 -1.60 -11.56
CA GLY A 80 -1.25 -0.96 -12.69
C GLY A 80 0.25 -1.27 -12.75
N ILE A 81 0.93 -1.24 -11.61
CA ILE A 81 2.36 -1.58 -11.50
C ILE A 81 2.60 -3.05 -11.84
N PHE A 82 1.85 -3.97 -11.23
CA PHE A 82 2.01 -5.40 -11.52
C PHE A 82 1.61 -5.76 -12.94
N THR A 83 0.63 -5.07 -13.54
CA THR A 83 0.27 -5.26 -14.96
C THR A 83 1.45 -4.90 -15.85
N ALA A 84 2.14 -3.79 -15.58
CA ALA A 84 3.30 -3.35 -16.36
C ALA A 84 4.48 -4.32 -16.27
N VAL A 85 4.59 -5.07 -15.16
CA VAL A 85 5.66 -6.05 -14.93
C VAL A 85 5.29 -7.44 -15.45
N MET A 86 4.04 -7.89 -15.26
CA MET A 86 3.58 -9.25 -15.56
C MET A 86 3.00 -9.40 -16.97
N GLY A 87 2.49 -8.32 -17.58
CA GLY A 87 1.81 -8.38 -18.88
C GLY A 87 0.41 -9.01 -18.86
N ASP A 88 -0.10 -9.40 -17.69
CA ASP A 88 -1.45 -9.96 -17.49
C ASP A 88 -2.19 -9.14 -16.41
N ALA A 89 -3.22 -8.40 -16.85
CA ALA A 89 -3.98 -7.51 -15.99
C ALA A 89 -4.87 -8.25 -14.96
N ASP A 90 -5.41 -9.41 -15.33
CA ASP A 90 -6.30 -10.17 -14.46
C ASP A 90 -5.50 -10.83 -13.34
N ALA A 91 -4.33 -11.40 -13.68
CA ALA A 91 -3.39 -11.92 -12.69
C ALA A 91 -2.85 -10.80 -11.78
N ALA A 92 -2.49 -9.65 -12.37
CA ALA A 92 -1.96 -8.50 -11.63
C ALA A 92 -2.93 -7.95 -10.60
N TRP A 93 -4.24 -7.89 -10.90
CA TRP A 93 -5.24 -7.43 -9.94
C TRP A 93 -5.30 -8.33 -8.70
N GLY A 94 -5.30 -9.66 -8.90
CA GLY A 94 -5.28 -10.63 -7.80
C GLY A 94 -4.05 -10.48 -6.90
N ARG A 95 -2.88 -10.25 -7.50
CA ARG A 95 -1.63 -9.97 -6.77
C ARG A 95 -1.70 -8.65 -6.01
N ALA A 96 -2.20 -7.59 -6.63
CA ALA A 96 -2.34 -6.29 -6.00
C ALA A 96 -3.29 -6.32 -4.79
N ALA A 97 -4.43 -7.01 -4.93
CA ALA A 97 -5.38 -7.20 -3.84
C ALA A 97 -4.76 -7.98 -2.66
N ALA A 98 -4.05 -9.07 -2.95
CA ALA A 98 -3.36 -9.85 -1.92
C ALA A 98 -2.25 -9.04 -1.22
N PHE A 99 -1.44 -8.31 -2.00
CA PHE A 99 -0.37 -7.46 -1.51
C PHE A 99 -0.89 -6.37 -0.58
N PHE A 100 -1.90 -5.63 -1.02
CA PHE A 100 -2.47 -4.57 -0.19
C PHE A 100 -3.21 -5.12 1.04
N GLY A 101 -3.72 -6.36 0.97
CA GLY A 101 -4.24 -7.08 2.13
C GLY A 101 -3.24 -7.19 3.28
N ILE A 102 -1.96 -7.43 2.97
CA ILE A 102 -0.86 -7.47 3.97
C ILE A 102 -0.77 -6.13 4.70
N MET A 103 -0.78 -5.02 3.95
CA MET A 103 -0.69 -3.66 4.50
C MET A 103 -1.92 -3.34 5.36
N ARG A 104 -3.12 -3.58 4.82
CA ARG A 104 -4.39 -3.26 5.48
C ARG A 104 -4.56 -4.03 6.78
N MET A 105 -4.25 -5.33 6.79
CA MET A 105 -4.34 -6.15 7.99
C MET A 105 -3.20 -5.84 8.96
N GLY A 106 -2.00 -5.54 8.45
CA GLY A 106 -0.86 -5.12 9.24
C GLY A 106 -1.13 -3.85 10.05
N TYR A 107 -1.90 -2.89 9.53
CA TYR A 107 -2.29 -1.70 10.28
C TYR A 107 -3.10 -2.03 11.55
N ASP A 108 -4.10 -2.91 11.42
CA ASP A 108 -4.96 -3.27 12.55
C ASP A 108 -4.21 -4.12 13.58
N LEU A 109 -3.33 -5.03 13.11
CA LEU A 109 -2.43 -5.80 13.97
C LEU A 109 -1.47 -4.89 14.73
N TYR A 110 -0.89 -3.90 14.05
CA TYR A 110 0.06 -2.96 14.65
C TYR A 110 -0.59 -2.08 15.71
N ASP A 111 -1.80 -1.56 15.46
CA ASP A 111 -2.49 -0.67 16.39
C ASP A 111 -2.75 -1.30 17.76
N ASN A 112 -3.07 -2.60 17.77
CA ASN A 112 -3.46 -3.36 18.96
C ASN A 112 -2.31 -4.18 19.57
N ALA A 113 -1.11 -4.14 18.99
CA ALA A 113 0.02 -4.92 19.46
C ALA A 113 0.70 -4.29 20.68
N ASN A 114 1.02 -5.13 21.68
CA ASN A 114 1.96 -4.78 22.74
C ASN A 114 3.41 -4.68 22.19
N GLY A 115 3.74 -5.47 21.16
CA GLY A 115 5.05 -5.54 20.52
C GLY A 115 5.06 -4.93 19.10
N LYS A 116 4.76 -3.64 18.99
CA LYS A 116 4.61 -2.93 17.70
C LYS A 116 5.80 -3.10 16.74
N SER A 117 7.03 -3.03 17.26
CA SER A 117 8.24 -3.23 16.44
C SER A 117 8.35 -4.63 15.86
N ALA A 118 7.92 -5.66 16.60
CA ALA A 118 7.92 -7.04 16.11
C ALA A 118 6.88 -7.24 15.00
N VAL A 119 5.69 -6.65 15.15
CA VAL A 119 4.66 -6.67 14.10
C VAL A 119 5.16 -5.95 12.84
N ALA A 120 5.77 -4.77 12.97
CA ALA A 120 6.32 -4.06 11.81
C ALA A 120 7.38 -4.89 11.09
N ALA A 121 8.31 -5.52 11.82
CA ALA A 121 9.32 -6.39 11.22
C ALA A 121 8.69 -7.57 10.47
N GLN A 122 7.67 -8.22 11.04
CA GLN A 122 6.95 -9.31 10.38
C GLN A 122 6.27 -8.83 9.08
N ILE A 123 5.60 -7.67 9.11
CA ILE A 123 4.93 -7.14 7.93
C ILE A 123 5.94 -6.76 6.85
N HIS A 124 7.08 -6.14 7.19
CA HIS A 124 8.16 -5.87 6.22
C HIS A 124 8.66 -7.16 5.57
N THR A 125 8.90 -8.21 6.36
CA THR A 125 9.28 -9.53 5.82
C THR A 125 8.20 -10.11 4.88
N GLN A 126 6.91 -9.95 5.20
CA GLN A 126 5.84 -10.42 4.30
C GLN A 126 5.78 -9.61 3.00
N ILE A 127 6.03 -8.30 3.05
CA ILE A 127 6.14 -7.46 1.86
C ILE A 127 7.28 -7.98 0.97
N ASP A 128 8.47 -8.18 1.54
CA ASP A 128 9.65 -8.66 0.79
C ASP A 128 9.40 -10.03 0.16
N ASN A 129 8.84 -10.98 0.94
CA ASN A 129 8.51 -12.31 0.45
C ASN A 129 7.48 -12.28 -0.68
N PHE A 130 6.47 -11.40 -0.57
CA PHE A 130 5.45 -11.26 -1.60
C PHE A 130 6.07 -10.75 -2.91
N ILE A 131 6.89 -9.70 -2.82
CA ILE A 131 7.55 -9.10 -3.98
C ILE A 131 8.51 -10.11 -4.64
N GLN A 132 9.26 -10.86 -3.84
CA GLN A 132 10.10 -11.95 -4.36
C GLN A 132 9.28 -13.04 -5.04
N GLY A 133 8.09 -13.36 -4.51
CA GLY A 133 7.15 -14.28 -5.16
C GLY A 133 6.72 -13.81 -6.54
N VAL A 134 6.32 -12.53 -6.66
CA VAL A 134 5.99 -11.91 -7.96
C VAL A 134 7.18 -11.94 -8.90
N GLN A 135 8.38 -11.63 -8.41
CA GLN A 135 9.62 -11.70 -9.20
C GLN A 135 9.89 -13.11 -9.74
N ASN A 136 9.57 -14.17 -9.00
CA ASN A 136 9.77 -15.55 -9.44
C ASN A 136 8.72 -16.04 -10.44
N GLU A 137 7.59 -15.35 -10.59
CA GLU A 137 6.52 -15.72 -11.53
C GLU A 137 6.74 -15.14 -12.94
N ILE A 138 7.59 -14.13 -13.06
CA ILE A 138 7.91 -13.44 -14.32
C ILE A 138 9.24 -13.91 -14.95
N HIS A 139 9.96 -14.85 -14.32
CA HIS A 139 11.16 -15.53 -14.81
C HIS A 139 10.87 -17.00 -15.05
#